data_AF-A0A432UIF3-F1
#
_entry.id   AF-A0A432UIF3-F1
#
_cell.length_a   1.000
_cell.length_b   1.000
_cell.length_c   1.000
_cell.angle_alpha   90.00
_cell.angle_beta   90.00
_cell.angle_gamma   90.00
#
_symmetry.space_group_name_H-M   'P 1'
#
loop_
_entity.id
_entity.type
_entity.pdbx_description
1 polymer ?
#
loop_
_entity_poly.entity_id
_entity_poly.type
_entity_poly.pdbx_seq_one_letter_code
_entity_poly.pdbx_strand_id
1 'polypeptide(L)'
;MIIEKIERKPSKKEKYFIKYPYEVELIGTYPAFVLWCEKLSKANRIINFGPMSLKALKEKTSSNNKATLLVKLDIEAFTLRE
;
A
#
# COMPACT_ATOMS: atom_id res chain seq x y z
N MET A 1 -7.86 -4.37 -8.31
CA MET A 1 -7.71 -3.63 -7.05
C MET A 1 -8.04 -2.18 -7.35
N ILE A 2 -8.82 -1.53 -6.52
CA ILE A 2 -9.09 -0.08 -6.61
C ILE A 2 -8.24 0.58 -5.55
N ILE A 3 -7.58 1.67 -5.93
CA ILE A 3 -6.80 2.49 -5.01
C ILE A 3 -7.75 3.60 -4.55
N GLU A 4 -8.11 3.61 -3.27
CA GLU A 4 -8.94 4.67 -2.71
C GLU A 4 -8.09 5.88 -2.30
N LYS A 5 -6.91 5.61 -1.72
CA LYS A 5 -6.02 6.64 -1.22
C LYS A 5 -4.57 6.21 -1.36
N ILE A 6 -3.72 7.12 -1.83
CA ILE A 6 -2.27 7.05 -1.66
C ILE A 6 -1.84 8.41 -1.13
N GLU A 7 -1.31 8.44 0.08
CA GLU A 7 -0.81 9.65 0.71
C GLU A 7 0.68 9.51 0.96
N ARG A 8 1.48 10.42 0.39
CA ARG A 8 2.91 10.50 0.66
C ARG A 8 3.12 11.32 1.92
N LYS A 9 3.63 10.69 2.97
CA LYS A 9 4.02 11.35 4.21
C LYS A 9 5.37 12.09 4.03
N PRO A 10 5.68 13.07 4.89
CA PRO A 10 6.96 13.77 4.85
C PRO A 10 8.14 12.79 4.90
N SER A 11 9.14 13.02 4.04
CA SER A 11 10.33 12.17 4.00
C SER A 11 11.13 12.30 5.30
N LYS A 12 11.65 11.18 5.80
CA LYS A 12 12.56 11.17 6.97
C LYS A 12 13.98 10.97 6.49
N LYS A 13 14.85 11.94 6.81
CA LYS A 13 16.28 11.87 6.50
C LYS A 13 16.97 11.08 7.61
N GLU A 14 17.43 9.88 7.30
CA GLU A 14 18.25 9.07 8.19
C GLU A 14 19.74 9.35 7.92
N LYS A 15 20.61 8.69 8.69
CA LYS A 15 22.07 8.84 8.56
C LYS A 15 22.60 8.46 7.19
N TYR A 16 22.09 7.37 6.61
CA TYR A 16 22.62 6.77 5.37
C TYR A 16 21.63 6.78 4.20
N PHE A 17 20.38 7.16 4.44
CA PHE A 17 19.32 7.05 3.45
C PHE A 17 18.17 8.00 3.75
N ILE A 18 17.30 8.21 2.76
CA ILE A 18 16.06 8.96 2.89
C ILE A 18 14.90 7.97 2.80
N LYS A 19 14.05 7.96 3.82
CA LYS A 19 12.80 7.21 3.86
C LYS A 19 11.66 8.04 3.28
N TYR A 20 10.88 7.43 2.40
CA TYR A 20 9.65 8.00 1.85
C TYR A 20 8.47 7.13 2.28
N PRO A 21 7.79 7.48 3.38
CA PRO A 21 6.62 6.75 3.84
C PRO A 21 5.39 7.11 3.01
N TYR A 22 4.58 6.09 2.69
CA TYR A 22 3.30 6.20 2.02
C TYR A 22 2.25 5.47 2.84
N GLU A 23 1.07 6.06 2.96
CA GLU A 23 -0.12 5.39 3.47
C GLU A 23 -1.03 5.08 2.29
N VAL A 24 -1.40 3.81 2.15
CA VAL A 24 -2.16 3.32 1.01
C VAL A 24 -3.43 2.63 1.50
N GLU A 25 -4.55 3.03 0.93
CA GLU A 25 -5.86 2.43 1.15
C GLU A 25 -6.36 1.84 -0.16
N LEU A 26 -6.62 0.53 -0.14
CA LEU A 26 -7.03 -0.25 -1.30
C LEU A 26 -8.34 -0.96 -1.00
N ILE A 27 -9.23 -0.99 -1.99
CA ILE A 27 -10.46 -1.79 -1.95
C ILE A 27 -10.43 -2.83 -3.07
N GLY A 28 -10.81 -4.05 -2.76
CA GLY A 28 -10.89 -5.11 -3.75
C GLY A 28 -11.20 -6.48 -3.18
N THR A 29 -10.72 -7.51 -3.87
CA THR A 29 -10.80 -8.91 -3.44
C THR A 29 -9.43 -9.39 -2.99
N TYR A 30 -9.40 -10.47 -2.19
CA TYR A 30 -8.12 -11.04 -1.73
C TYR A 30 -7.18 -11.42 -2.88
N PRO A 31 -7.62 -12.12 -3.94
CA PRO A 31 -6.72 -12.45 -5.05
C PRO A 31 -6.20 -11.21 -5.78
N ALA A 32 -7.04 -10.17 -5.93
CA ALA A 32 -6.62 -8.92 -6.54
C ALA A 32 -5.58 -8.18 -5.69
N PHE A 33 -5.66 -8.31 -4.36
CA PHE A 33 -4.68 -7.76 -3.44
C PHE A 33 -3.33 -8.48 -3.53
N VAL A 34 -3.33 -9.82 -3.56
CA VAL A 34 -2.11 -10.61 -3.72
C VAL A 34 -1.39 -10.27 -5.03
N LEU A 35 -2.12 -10.17 -6.15
CA LEU A 35 -1.56 -9.75 -7.43
C LEU A 35 -1.00 -8.32 -7.40
N TRP A 36 -1.60 -7.44 -6.61
CA TRP A 36 -1.09 -6.07 -6.44
C TRP A 36 0.24 -6.08 -5.67
N CYS A 37 0.34 -6.85 -4.59
CA CYS A 37 1.60 -7.03 -3.85
C CYS A 37 2.70 -7.65 -4.72
N GLU A 38 2.36 -8.63 -5.57
CA GLU A 38 3.31 -9.27 -6.49
C GLU A 38 3.86 -8.28 -7.54
N LYS A 39 3.01 -7.38 -8.05
CA LYS A 39 3.48 -6.32 -8.96
C LYS A 39 4.39 -5.34 -8.24
N LEU A 40 4.08 -5.00 -6.99
CA LEU A 40 4.87 -4.06 -6.21
C LEU A 40 6.24 -4.64 -5.83
N SER A 41 6.32 -5.94 -5.51
CA SER A 41 7.60 -6.60 -5.18
C SER A 41 8.56 -6.71 -6.37
N LYS A 42 8.06 -6.64 -7.60
CA LYS A 42 8.86 -6.61 -8.84
C LYS A 42 9.33 -5.20 -9.23
N ALA A 43 8.98 -4.16 -8.47
CA ALA A 43 9.39 -2.80 -8.79
C ALA A 43 10.93 -2.65 -8.66
N ASN A 44 11.55 -1.87 -9.56
CA ASN A 44 12.99 -1.57 -9.51
C ASN A 44 13.32 -0.52 -8.43
N ARG A 45 12.89 -0.76 -7.20
CA ARG A 45 13.12 0.10 -6.05
C ARG A 45 13.05 -0.73 -4.76
N ILE A 46 13.89 -0.38 -3.78
CA ILE A 46 13.78 -0.96 -2.44
C ILE A 46 12.52 -0.41 -1.79
N ILE A 47 11.58 -1.32 -1.50
CA ILE A 47 10.28 -1.03 -0.91
C ILE A 47 10.07 -1.99 0.26
N ASN A 48 9.71 -1.44 1.43
CA ASN A 48 9.29 -2.22 2.58
C ASN A 48 7.78 -2.08 2.77
N PHE A 49 7.13 -3.21 3.01
CA PHE A 49 5.75 -3.24 3.51
C PHE A 49 5.80 -3.08 5.02
N GLY A 50 5.20 -2.00 5.51
CA GLY A 50 5.03 -1.72 6.93
C GLY A 50 3.79 -2.40 7.51
N PRO A 51 3.25 -1.87 8.62
CA PRO A 51 2.00 -2.34 9.20
C PRO A 51 0.88 -2.38 8.17
N MET A 52 0.13 -3.49 8.19
CA MET A 52 -0.96 -3.74 7.27
C MET A 52 -2.19 -4.20 8.06
N SER A 53 -3.35 -3.66 7.69
CA SER A 53 -4.66 -4.04 8.22
C SER A 53 -5.56 -4.45 7.08
N LEU A 54 -6.10 -5.66 7.15
CA LEU A 54 -7.15 -6.14 6.25
C LEU A 54 -8.47 -6.22 7.01
N LYS A 55 -9.51 -5.60 6.47
CA LYS A 55 -10.86 -5.69 7.00
C LYS A 55 -11.79 -6.23 5.92
N ALA A 56 -12.57 -7.25 6.29
CA ALA A 56 -13.64 -7.72 5.43
C ALA A 56 -14.76 -6.66 5.36
N LEU A 57 -15.18 -6.32 4.15
CA LEU A 57 -16.33 -5.46 3.92
C LEU A 57 -17.59 -6.33 4.02
N LYS A 58 -18.40 -6.14 5.07
CA LYS A 58 -19.75 -6.71 5.14
C LYS A 58 -20.63 -5.87 4.20
N GLU A 59 -20.99 -6.47 3.07
CA GLU A 59 -21.94 -6.06 2.02
C GLU A 59 -22.38 -4.57 1.93
N LYS A 60 -22.19 -4.00 0.72
CA LYS A 60 -22.84 -2.80 0.13
C LYS A 60 -22.45 -1.41 0.64
N THR A 61 -21.16 -1.12 0.87
CA THR A 61 -20.74 0.27 1.17
C THR A 61 -19.95 0.97 0.05
N SER A 62 -19.52 0.26 -0.99
CA SER A 62 -18.80 0.85 -2.12
C SER A 62 -19.54 0.56 -3.43
N SER A 63 -19.51 1.53 -4.35
CA SER A 63 -20.16 1.52 -5.67
C SER A 63 -19.79 0.33 -6.58
N ASN A 64 -18.91 -0.57 -6.12
CA ASN A 64 -18.50 -1.79 -6.79
C ASN A 64 -18.94 -3.03 -6.01
N ASN A 65 -20.01 -3.68 -6.49
CA ASN A 65 -20.66 -4.88 -5.91
C ASN A 65 -19.77 -6.14 -5.72
N LYS A 66 -18.46 -6.07 -5.99
CA LYS A 66 -17.54 -7.23 -5.93
C LYS A 66 -16.38 -7.06 -4.95
N ALA A 67 -16.24 -5.90 -4.30
CA ALA A 67 -15.19 -5.71 -3.32
C ALA A 67 -15.54 -6.40 -1.99
N THR A 68 -14.61 -7.18 -1.45
CA THR A 68 -14.79 -7.93 -0.20
C THR A 68 -13.80 -7.52 0.88
N LEU A 69 -12.76 -6.75 0.53
CA LEU A 69 -11.70 -6.34 1.42
C LEU A 69 -11.41 -4.85 1.29
N LEU A 70 -11.22 -4.23 2.44
CA LEU A 70 -10.53 -2.96 2.62
C LEU A 70 -9.16 -3.25 3.21
N VAL A 71 -8.12 -2.77 2.54
CA VAL A 71 -6.73 -2.92 2.98
C VAL A 71 -6.17 -1.54 3.24
N LYS A 72 -5.67 -1.33 4.47
CA LYS A 72 -4.84 -0.16 4.81
C LYS A 72 -3.42 -0.65 5.05
N LEU A 73 -2.45 -0.07 4.36
CA LEU A 73 -1.07 -0.52 4.44
C LEU A 73 -0.13 0.69 4.39
N ASP A 74 0.91 0.64 5.21
CA ASP A 74 2.02 1.59 5.12
C ASP A 74 3.12 1.00 4.23
N ILE A 75 3.68 1.82 3.35
CA ILE A 75 4.82 1.46 2.49
C ILE A 75 5.95 2.42 2.76
N GLU A 76 7.17 1.91 2.87
CA GLU A 76 8.37 2.74 2.91
C GLU A 76 9.21 2.49 1.66
N ALA A 77 9.50 3.55 0.92
CA ALA A 77 10.46 3.49 -0.18
C ALA A 77 11.76 4.22 0.23
N PHE A 78 12.89 3.75 -0.28
CA PHE A 78 14.20 4.26 0.13
C PHE A 78 14.98 4.84 -1.05
N THR A 79 15.88 5.76 -0.73
CA THR A 79 16.93 6.26 -1.63
C THR A 79 18.19 6.49 -0.79
N LEU A 80 19.36 6.16 -1.33
CA LEU A 80 20.64 6.41 -0.67
C LEU A 80 20.85 7.92 -0.52
N ARG A 81 21.46 8.31 0.59
CA ARG A 81 21.89 9.69 0.79
C ARG A 81 23.31 9.81 0.25
N GLU A 82 23.47 10.51 -0.87
CA GLU A 82 24.77 10.95 -1.37
C GLU A 82 25.41 11.95 -0.42
#